data_AF-A0A7C4GMZ2-F1
#
_entry.id   AF-A0A7C4GMZ2-F1
#
_cell.length_a   1.000
_cell.length_b   1.000
_cell.length_c   1.000
_cell.angle_alpha   90.00
_cell.angle_beta   90.00
_cell.angle_gamma   90.00
#
_symmetry.space_group_name_H-M   'P 1'
#
loop_
_entity.id
_entity.type
_entity.pdbx_description
1 polymer ?
#
loop_
_entity_poly.entity_id
_entity_poly.type
_entity_poly.pdbx_seq_one_letter_code
_entity_poly.pdbx_strand_id
1 'polypeptide(L)' 'MLWRFGTDGSHTAGETGISTIGYGPGDQEVAHRPDEMIRIDEVERAVKGYARIVNSLPYEF' A
#
# COMPACT_ATOMS: atom_id res chain seq x y z
N MET A 1 -5.75 -5.70 -8.84
CA MET A 1 -5.11 -6.87 -8.22
C MET A 1 -5.55 -6.90 -6.76
N LEU A 2 -6.05 -8.02 -6.27
CA LEU A 2 -6.39 -8.21 -4.86
C LEU A 2 -5.16 -8.82 -4.18
N TRP A 3 -4.64 -8.21 -3.11
CA TRP A 3 -3.57 -8.82 -2.31
C TRP A 3 -4.05 -10.15 -1.71
N ARG A 4 -3.19 -11.16 -1.70
CA ARG A 4 -3.51 -12.51 -1.17
C ARG A 4 -3.03 -12.72 0.27
N PHE A 5 -2.53 -11.68 0.92
CA PHE A 5 -2.04 -11.68 2.29
C PHE A 5 -2.89 -10.77 3.19
N GLY A 6 -2.76 -10.94 4.50
CA GLY A 6 -3.48 -10.14 5.51
C GLY A 6 -2.90 -8.73 5.65
N THR A 7 -3.76 -7.74 5.84
CA THR A 7 -3.39 -6.35 6.15
C THR A 7 -4.37 -5.78 7.17
N ASP A 8 -4.02 -4.65 7.78
CA ASP A 8 -4.94 -3.89 8.65
C ASP A 8 -6.18 -3.37 7.90
N GLY A 9 -6.22 -3.52 6.58
CA GLY A 9 -7.39 -3.36 5.72
C GLY A 9 -8.59 -4.22 6.16
N SER A 10 -8.35 -5.40 6.74
CA SER A 10 -9.45 -6.24 7.24
C SER A 10 -10.20 -5.58 8.39
N HIS A 11 -9.50 -4.87 9.27
CA HIS A 11 -10.12 -4.13 10.36
C HIS A 11 -10.71 -2.80 9.88
N THR A 12 -9.90 -1.98 9.19
CA THR A 12 -10.32 -0.64 8.74
C THR A 12 -11.49 -0.69 7.75
N ALA A 13 -11.32 -1.32 6.58
CA ALA A 13 -12.41 -1.45 5.61
C ALA A 13 -13.43 -2.53 5.99
N GLY A 14 -12.97 -3.66 6.52
CA GLY A 14 -13.84 -4.81 6.77
C GLY A 14 -14.70 -4.71 8.03
N GLU A 15 -14.14 -4.25 9.15
CA GLU A 15 -14.86 -4.21 10.44
C GLU A 15 -15.41 -2.81 10.75
N THR A 16 -14.63 -1.75 10.50
CA THR A 16 -15.00 -0.38 10.91
C THR A 16 -15.63 0.46 9.79
N GLY A 17 -15.64 -0.04 8.56
CA GLY A 17 -16.25 0.63 7.41
C GLY A 17 -15.50 1.89 6.92
N ILE A 18 -14.24 2.08 7.33
CA ILE A 18 -13.40 3.19 6.87
C ILE A 18 -12.88 2.88 5.48
N SER A 19 -13.16 3.76 4.51
CA SER A 19 -12.66 3.62 3.14
C SER A 19 -11.13 3.53 3.14
N THR A 20 -10.59 2.40 2.67
CA THR A 20 -9.17 2.07 2.78
C THR A 20 -8.65 1.56 1.44
N ILE A 21 -7.45 2.00 1.07
CA ILE A 21 -6.71 1.48 -0.07
C ILE A 21 -5.36 0.92 0.40
N GLY A 22 -4.96 -0.21 -0.19
CA GLY A 22 -3.60 -0.74 -0.07
C GLY A 22 -2.73 -0.22 -1.21
N TYR A 23 -1.59 0.39 -0.88
CA TYR A 23 -0.59 0.82 -1.85
C TYR A 23 0.79 0.66 -1.24
N GLY A 24 1.74 0.13 -2.02
CA GLY A 24 3.12 -0.08 -1.60
C GLY A 24 3.96 -0.67 -2.73
N PRO A 25 5.30 -0.52 -2.70
CA PRO A 25 6.22 -1.12 -3.65
C PRO A 25 6.59 -2.57 -3.25
N GLY A 26 7.25 -3.29 -4.16
CA GLY A 26 7.80 -4.62 -3.89
C GLY A 26 6.90 -5.77 -4.32
N ASP A 27 7.49 -6.97 -4.33
CA ASP A 27 6.81 -8.22 -4.63
C ASP A 27 6.38 -8.90 -3.32
N GLN A 28 5.07 -9.09 -3.14
CA GLN A 28 4.52 -9.77 -1.97
C GLN A 28 5.06 -11.22 -1.81
N GLU A 29 5.47 -11.87 -2.90
CA GLU A 29 5.91 -13.27 -2.88
C GLU A 29 7.32 -13.43 -2.29
N VAL A 30 8.06 -12.32 -2.11
CA VAL A 30 9.37 -12.32 -1.44
C VAL A 30 9.31 -11.88 0.03
N ALA A 31 8.16 -11.41 0.50
CA ALA A 31 7.98 -11.03 1.89
C ALA A 31 8.22 -12.22 2.85
N HIS A 32 8.83 -11.95 4.01
CA HIS A 32 9.19 -12.93 5.03
C HIS A 32 10.20 -14.01 4.60
N ARG A 33 10.91 -13.82 3.49
CA ARG A 33 12.04 -14.68 3.10
C ARG A 33 13.33 -14.16 3.74
N PRO A 34 14.32 -15.03 4.04
CA PRO A 34 15.59 -14.58 4.62
C PRO A 34 16.35 -13.55 3.75
N ASP A 35 16.12 -13.59 2.44
CA ASP A 35 16.67 -12.71 1.43
C ASP A 35 15.63 -11.73 0.87
N GLU A 36 14.67 -11.30 1.70
CA GLU A 36 13.69 -10.29 1.33
C GLU A 36 14.37 -9.04 0.74
N MET A 37 13.91 -8.64 -0.44
CA MET A 37 14.55 -7.59 -1.22
C MET A 37 13.51 -6.74 -1.95
N ILE A 38 13.90 -5.51 -2.27
CA ILE A 38 13.08 -4.59 -3.04
C ILE A 38 13.95 -3.79 -3.99
N ARG A 39 13.38 -3.44 -5.14
CA ARG A 39 14.02 -2.56 -6.12
C ARG A 39 13.99 -1.11 -5.61
N ILE A 40 15.14 -0.45 -5.54
CA ILE A 40 15.21 0.96 -5.09
C ILE A 40 14.34 1.87 -5.96
N ASP A 41 14.29 1.63 -7.26
CA ASP A 41 13.46 2.42 -8.18
C ASP A 41 11.95 2.21 -7.94
N GLU A 42 11.53 1.06 -7.36
CA GLU A 42 10.14 0.87 -6.92
C GLU A 42 9.82 1.69 -5.69
N VAL A 43 10.75 1.77 -4.73
CA VAL A 43 10.60 2.63 -3.55
C VAL A 43 10.46 4.10 -3.96
N GLU A 44 11.32 4.59 -4.86
CA GLU A 44 11.24 5.95 -5.38
C GLU A 44 9.92 6.24 -6.10
N ARG A 45 9.40 5.26 -6.85
CA ARG A 45 8.07 5.37 -7.48
C ARG A 45 6.95 5.40 -6.46
N ALA A 46 7.01 4.56 -5.42
CA ALA A 46 5.99 4.55 -4.37
C ALA A 46 5.95 5.87 -3.60
N VAL A 47 7.09 6.47 -3.29
CA VAL A 47 7.15 7.81 -2.67
C VAL A 47 6.38 8.85 -3.50
N LYS A 48 6.62 8.89 -4.81
CA LYS A 48 5.89 9.78 -5.74
C LYS A 48 4.40 9.42 -5.80
N GLY A 49 4.08 8.13 -5.73
CA GLY A 49 2.71 7.61 -5.68
C GLY A 49 1.93 8.08 -4.45
N TYR A 50 2.49 7.89 -3.25
CA TYR A 50 1.89 8.38 -2.00
C TYR A 50 1.64 9.88 -2.04
N ALA A 51 2.63 10.67 -2.47
CA ALA A 51 2.48 12.11 -2.59
C ALA A 51 1.34 12.48 -3.56
N ARG A 52 1.20 11.77 -4.68
CA ARG A 52 0.11 12.01 -5.63
C ARG A 52 -1.25 11.62 -5.07
N ILE A 53 -1.35 10.49 -4.37
CA ILE A 53 -2.61 10.04 -3.75
C ILE A 53 -3.12 11.15 -2.83
N VAL A 54 -2.30 11.59 -1.88
CA VAL A 54 -2.68 12.65 -0.92
C VAL A 54 -3.04 13.94 -1.63
N ASN A 55 -2.24 14.40 -2.59
CA ASN A 55 -2.49 15.64 -3.32
C ASN A 55 -3.69 15.55 -4.30
N SER A 56 -4.15 14.35 -4.65
CA SER A 56 -5.30 14.14 -5.52
C SER A 56 -6.63 14.08 -4.77
N LEU A 57 -6.59 13.96 -3.44
CA LEU A 57 -7.81 13.96 -2.64
C LEU A 57 -8.45 15.35 -2.69
N PRO A 58 -9.79 15.43 -2.83
CA PRO A 58 -10.48 16.70 -2.71
C PRO A 58 -10.22 17.27 -1.31
N TYR A 59 -9.96 18.56 -1.26
CA TYR A 59 -9.84 19.27 0.01
C TYR A 59 -11.25 19.37 0.60
N GLU A 60 -11.61 18.50 1.54
CA GLU A 60 -12.83 18.64 2.30
C GLU A 60 -12.54 19.50 3.54
N PHE A 61 -13.25 20.63 3.65
CA PHE A 61 -13.30 21.48 4.85
C PHE A 61 -14.46 21.05 5.74
#